data_AF-A0AAV6HGV6-F1
#
_entry.id   AF-A0AAV6HGV6-F1
#
_cell.length_a   1.000
_cell.length_b   1.000
_cell.length_c   1.000
_cell.angle_alpha   90.00
_cell.angle_beta   90.00
_cell.angle_gamma   90.00
#
_symmetry.space_group_name_H-M   'P 1'
#
loop_
_entity.id
_entity.type
_entity.pdbx_description
1 polymer ?
#
loop_
_entity_poly.entity_id
_entity_poly.type
_entity_poly.pdbx_seq_one_letter_code
_entity_poly.pdbx_strand_id
1 'polypeptide(L)'
;MLKSRKVSLWPRRSGKEGREPLVREKSLVMKGSPSLRESSAQRPLPSDKQATSGPDDLSDEEWNRRVLAVLGEFLSSPGVDSLSVRDLLWEWRRGQAEQRWGSALWLGQFQQRVQQSVELHFPSLPAEVSATQQPPQPSAYLRQVQEVVQGELLRLAPVLKEAGLLGTVIDRYHTHTVGQLELLLQKNLNADQTFTVLEWTLQSYLSDSMLRHPELAADVQVAADLLLLTNWIQKAKTKLLSVAQGYVAGCLQHPEMEGRGGLRVNGLQ
;
A
#
# COMPACT_ATOMS: atom_id res chain seq x y z
N MET A 1 -15.64 -42.23 -22.66
CA MET A 1 -16.97 -41.66 -22.34
C MET A 1 -17.24 -41.79 -20.86
N LEU A 2 -17.10 -40.72 -20.07
CA LEU A 2 -17.70 -40.60 -18.73
C LEU A 2 -17.66 -39.13 -18.24
N LYS A 3 -18.75 -38.45 -18.59
CA LYS A 3 -19.51 -37.39 -17.88
C LYS A 3 -18.77 -36.35 -17.04
N SER A 4 -18.65 -35.16 -17.63
CA SER A 4 -18.45 -33.86 -16.98
C SER A 4 -19.52 -33.57 -15.93
N ARG A 5 -19.11 -33.09 -14.75
CA ARG A 5 -20.00 -32.39 -13.81
C ARG A 5 -19.77 -30.88 -13.93
N LYS A 6 -20.74 -30.19 -14.54
CA LYS A 6 -20.94 -28.74 -14.40
C LYS A 6 -21.63 -28.49 -13.06
N VAL A 7 -21.07 -27.61 -12.24
CA VAL A 7 -21.76 -27.02 -11.08
C VAL A 7 -21.74 -25.52 -11.28
N SER A 8 -22.91 -24.97 -11.54
CA SER A 8 -23.22 -23.54 -11.62
C SER A 8 -24.38 -23.30 -10.66
N LEU A 9 -24.18 -22.48 -9.64
CA LEU A 9 -25.25 -21.92 -8.80
C LEU A 9 -24.70 -20.73 -8.00
N TRP A 10 -24.87 -19.53 -8.56
CA TRP A 10 -25.00 -18.30 -7.77
C TRP A 10 -26.30 -17.61 -8.22
N PRO A 11 -27.15 -17.13 -7.30
CA PRO A 11 -28.41 -16.54 -7.68
C PRO A 11 -28.28 -15.06 -8.08
N ARG A 12 -28.89 -14.77 -9.22
CA ARG A 12 -29.35 -13.46 -9.70
C ARG A 12 -30.22 -12.78 -8.63
N ARG A 13 -29.87 -11.57 -8.20
CA ARG A 13 -30.85 -10.61 -7.62
C ARG A 13 -31.14 -9.53 -8.65
N SER A 14 -32.39 -9.49 -9.08
CA SER A 14 -33.01 -8.45 -9.88
C SER A 14 -34.20 -7.89 -9.11
N GLY A 15 -34.24 -6.57 -8.95
CA GLY A 15 -35.41 -5.75 -8.59
C GLY A 15 -34.94 -4.29 -8.59
N LYS A 16 -35.23 -3.48 -9.63
CA LYS A 16 -36.49 -2.77 -9.92
C LYS A 16 -36.96 -1.98 -8.70
N GLU A 17 -37.43 -0.74 -8.75
CA GLU A 17 -37.68 0.31 -9.74
C GLU A 17 -38.18 1.47 -8.87
N GLY A 18 -37.88 2.73 -9.20
CA GLY A 18 -38.39 3.85 -8.41
C GLY A 18 -38.00 5.20 -9.00
N ARG A 19 -38.60 5.52 -10.15
CA ARG A 19 -38.65 6.88 -10.71
C ARG A 19 -39.59 7.73 -9.85
N GLU A 20 -39.23 8.98 -9.57
CA GLU A 20 -39.83 10.16 -10.21
C GLU A 20 -39.18 11.46 -9.72
N PRO A 21 -38.92 12.43 -10.63
CA PRO A 21 -38.48 13.78 -10.28
C PRO A 21 -39.67 14.75 -10.18
N LEU A 22 -39.73 15.52 -9.08
CA LEU A 22 -40.71 16.60 -8.94
C LEU A 22 -40.20 17.86 -9.65
N VAL A 23 -40.97 18.28 -10.65
CA VAL A 23 -40.85 19.52 -11.42
C VAL A 23 -41.78 20.59 -10.83
N ARG A 24 -41.41 21.87 -11.06
CA ARG A 24 -42.07 23.16 -10.73
C ARG A 24 -41.68 23.73 -9.35
N GLU A 25 -41.39 25.03 -9.20
CA GLU A 25 -41.97 26.16 -9.91
C GLU A 25 -41.10 27.42 -9.91
N LYS A 26 -41.33 28.21 -10.97
CA LYS A 26 -40.93 29.58 -11.26
C LYS A 26 -40.91 30.51 -10.04
N SER A 27 -39.93 31.42 -10.00
CA SER A 27 -40.20 32.81 -9.63
C SER A 27 -39.27 33.77 -10.36
N LEU A 28 -39.94 34.56 -11.19
CA LEU A 28 -39.49 35.68 -11.99
C LEU A 28 -39.54 36.91 -11.09
N VAL A 29 -38.42 37.58 -10.82
CA VAL A 29 -38.44 38.97 -10.33
C VAL A 29 -37.42 39.78 -11.12
N MET A 30 -37.99 40.60 -12.01
CA MET A 30 -37.35 41.74 -12.64
C MET A 30 -37.11 42.88 -11.64
N LYS A 31 -36.23 43.80 -12.06
CA LYS A 31 -35.96 45.19 -11.59
C LYS A 31 -34.73 45.28 -10.67
N GLY A 32 -33.71 46.07 -10.96
CA GLY A 32 -33.49 46.98 -12.08
C GLY A 32 -32.09 47.58 -11.96
N SER A 33 -31.47 47.89 -13.09
CA SER A 33 -30.41 48.90 -13.16
C SER A 33 -31.08 50.27 -13.20
N PRO A 34 -30.46 51.33 -12.64
CA PRO A 34 -29.71 52.19 -13.55
C PRO A 34 -28.50 52.92 -12.94
N SER A 35 -27.70 53.45 -13.88
CA SER A 35 -27.01 54.75 -13.80
C SER A 35 -25.57 54.79 -13.29
N LEU A 36 -24.67 54.72 -14.27
CA LEU A 36 -23.62 55.70 -14.56
C LEU A 36 -23.52 56.90 -13.59
N ARG A 37 -22.35 57.00 -12.93
CA ARG A 37 -21.72 58.30 -12.67
C ARG A 37 -20.23 58.20 -12.92
N GLU A 38 -19.80 58.92 -13.94
CA GLU A 38 -18.44 59.37 -14.15
C GLU A 38 -18.00 60.26 -12.97
N SER A 39 -16.78 60.06 -12.48
CA SER A 39 -15.99 61.15 -11.92
C SER A 39 -14.52 60.79 -11.95
N SER A 40 -13.84 61.43 -12.89
CA SER A 40 -12.42 61.62 -13.00
C SER A 40 -11.85 62.29 -11.75
N ALA A 41 -10.79 61.74 -11.18
CA ALA A 41 -9.81 62.49 -10.40
C ALA A 41 -8.44 61.82 -10.51
N GLN A 42 -7.50 62.54 -11.10
CA GLN A 42 -6.10 62.15 -11.28
C GLN A 42 -5.27 62.48 -10.03
N ARG A 43 -4.49 61.47 -9.58
CA ARG A 43 -3.12 61.49 -9.02
C ARG A 43 -2.89 62.23 -7.66
N PRO A 44 -1.90 61.80 -6.83
CA PRO A 44 -0.56 61.35 -7.22
C PRO A 44 -0.04 60.02 -6.64
N LEU A 45 0.96 59.48 -7.35
CA LEU A 45 1.83 58.38 -6.98
C LEU A 45 2.62 58.67 -5.70
N PRO A 46 2.81 57.68 -4.82
CA PRO A 46 4.03 57.54 -4.05
C PRO A 46 4.97 56.55 -4.75
N SER A 47 6.15 57.05 -5.09
CA SER A 47 7.31 56.26 -5.48
C SER A 47 7.75 55.32 -4.36
N ASP A 48 8.40 54.24 -4.80
CA ASP A 48 9.25 53.35 -4.02
C ASP A 48 8.56 52.43 -3.01
N LYS A 49 7.68 51.57 -3.54
CA LYS A 49 7.55 50.22 -3.00
C LYS A 49 8.75 49.40 -3.46
N GLN A 50 9.71 49.22 -2.55
CA GLN A 50 10.65 48.11 -2.62
C GLN A 50 9.88 46.83 -2.98
N ALA A 51 10.30 46.19 -4.06
CA ALA A 51 9.84 44.87 -4.42
C ALA A 51 10.29 43.88 -3.34
N THR A 52 9.47 43.70 -2.31
CA THR A 52 9.44 42.46 -1.56
C THR A 52 8.86 41.42 -2.51
N SER A 53 9.74 40.65 -3.15
CA SER A 53 9.41 39.47 -3.95
C SER A 53 8.45 38.60 -3.14
N GLY A 54 7.17 38.61 -3.52
CA GLY A 54 6.18 37.70 -2.97
C GLY A 54 6.50 36.25 -3.37
N PRO A 55 5.79 35.26 -2.80
CA PRO A 55 6.00 33.84 -3.10
C PRO A 55 5.68 33.42 -4.55
N ASP A 56 5.30 34.37 -5.43
CA ASP A 56 4.68 34.13 -6.75
C ASP A 56 5.68 34.05 -7.93
N ASP A 57 7.00 34.14 -7.70
CA ASP A 57 8.01 34.19 -8.78
C ASP A 57 8.76 32.86 -9.01
N LEU A 58 8.34 31.74 -8.41
CA LEU A 58 9.01 30.45 -8.64
C LEU A 58 8.68 29.88 -10.02
N SER A 59 9.72 29.48 -10.76
CA SER A 59 9.56 28.76 -12.03
C SER A 59 8.94 27.38 -11.82
N ASP A 60 8.40 26.82 -12.91
CA ASP A 60 7.68 25.55 -12.82
C ASP A 60 8.56 24.38 -12.33
N GLU A 61 9.85 24.43 -12.68
CA GLU A 61 10.82 23.44 -12.25
C GLU A 61 11.22 23.62 -10.78
N GLU A 62 11.28 24.85 -10.28
CA GLU A 62 11.63 25.15 -8.88
C GLU A 62 10.53 24.69 -7.93
N TRP A 63 9.28 24.96 -8.27
CA TRP A 63 8.15 24.51 -7.45
C TRP A 63 8.03 22.98 -7.44
N ASN A 64 8.17 22.33 -8.60
CA ASN A 64 8.21 20.86 -8.67
C ASN A 64 9.36 20.25 -7.85
N ARG A 65 10.55 20.88 -7.87
CA ARG A 65 11.70 20.49 -7.03
C ARG A 65 11.40 20.68 -5.55
N ARG A 66 10.76 21.79 -5.16
CA ARG A 66 10.36 22.07 -3.78
C ARG A 66 9.38 21.03 -3.25
N VAL A 67 8.34 20.72 -4.03
CA VAL A 67 7.35 19.68 -3.65
C VAL A 67 8.03 18.33 -3.47
N LEU A 68 8.93 17.93 -4.39
CA LEU A 68 9.68 16.67 -4.24
C LEU A 68 10.60 16.66 -3.03
N ALA A 69 11.24 17.78 -2.71
CA ALA A 69 12.11 17.88 -1.54
C ALA A 69 11.29 17.67 -0.26
N VAL A 70 10.18 18.40 -0.12
CA VAL A 70 9.27 18.29 1.03
C VAL A 70 8.66 16.89 1.13
N LEU A 71 8.20 16.32 0.01
CA LEU A 71 7.71 14.95 -0.04
C LEU A 71 8.78 13.94 0.36
N GLY A 72 10.01 14.12 -0.11
CA GLY A 72 11.12 13.24 0.25
C GLY A 72 11.41 13.26 1.75
N GLU A 73 11.36 14.43 2.37
CA GLU A 73 11.53 14.58 3.81
C GLU A 73 10.36 13.95 4.58
N PHE A 74 9.12 14.20 4.14
CA PHE A 74 7.90 13.64 4.73
C PHE A 74 7.82 12.12 4.63
N LEU A 75 8.27 11.56 3.50
CA LEU A 75 8.39 10.12 3.32
C LEU A 75 9.44 9.58 4.30
N SER A 76 10.63 10.17 4.34
CA SER A 76 11.77 9.66 5.11
C SER A 76 11.64 9.81 6.63
N SER A 77 10.94 10.85 7.11
CA SER A 77 10.86 11.20 8.52
C SER A 77 9.41 11.34 9.01
N PRO A 78 9.01 10.61 10.07
CA PRO A 78 7.66 10.69 10.62
C PRO A 78 7.39 11.99 11.41
N GLY A 79 8.41 12.83 11.63
CA GLY A 79 8.29 14.07 12.41
C GLY A 79 7.90 15.32 11.61
N VAL A 80 7.77 15.21 10.28
CA VAL A 80 7.40 16.35 9.43
C VAL A 80 5.91 16.66 9.58
N ASP A 81 5.56 17.95 9.70
CA ASP A 81 4.18 18.40 9.87
C ASP A 81 3.31 18.02 8.65
N SER A 82 2.36 17.11 8.88
CA SER A 82 1.48 16.57 7.85
C SER A 82 0.50 17.61 7.30
N LEU A 83 0.14 18.64 8.08
CA LEU A 83 -0.74 19.72 7.64
C LEU A 83 -0.04 20.61 6.62
N SER A 84 1.17 21.08 6.93
CA SER A 84 1.99 21.86 6.00
C SER A 84 2.25 21.12 4.68
N VAL A 85 2.50 19.81 4.74
CA VAL A 85 2.70 18.99 3.52
C VAL A 85 1.40 18.84 2.74
N ARG A 86 0.27 18.61 3.42
CA ARG A 86 -1.04 18.53 2.76
C ARG A 86 -1.38 19.83 2.05
N ASP A 87 -1.21 20.97 2.69
CA ASP A 87 -1.51 22.29 2.10
C ASP A 87 -0.65 22.53 0.84
N LEU A 88 0.65 22.22 0.92
CA LEU A 88 1.56 22.30 -0.23
C LEU A 88 1.11 21.38 -1.38
N LEU A 89 0.71 20.14 -1.08
CA LEU A 89 0.23 19.20 -2.10
C LEU A 89 -1.11 19.60 -2.69
N TRP A 90 -1.97 20.22 -1.89
CA TRP A 90 -3.25 20.75 -2.36
C TRP A 90 -3.05 21.89 -3.34
N GLU A 91 -2.13 22.82 -3.06
CA GLU A 91 -1.74 23.88 -3.99
C GLU A 91 -1.13 23.31 -5.28
N TRP A 92 -0.20 22.36 -5.15
CA TRP A 92 0.39 21.67 -6.29
C TRP A 92 -0.64 20.95 -7.15
N ARG A 93 -1.59 20.21 -6.54
CA ARG A 93 -2.65 19.50 -7.25
C ARG A 93 -3.61 20.46 -7.95
N ARG A 94 -3.92 21.60 -7.34
CA ARG A 94 -4.77 22.63 -7.96
C ARG A 94 -4.14 23.15 -9.24
N GLY A 95 -2.82 23.38 -9.24
CA GLY A 95 -2.08 23.78 -10.44
C GLY A 95 -2.07 22.71 -11.54
N GLN A 96 -2.04 21.42 -11.19
CA GLN A 96 -2.05 20.30 -12.16
C GLN A 96 -3.33 20.25 -13.00
N ALA A 97 -4.49 20.56 -12.42
CA ALA A 97 -5.77 20.52 -13.12
C ALA A 97 -5.84 21.50 -14.32
N GLU A 98 -4.95 22.50 -14.33
CA GLU A 98 -4.84 23.52 -15.38
C GLU A 98 -3.76 23.19 -16.43
N GLN A 99 -3.33 21.91 -16.55
CA GLN A 99 -2.33 21.37 -17.49
C GLN A 99 -0.86 21.75 -17.25
N ARG A 100 -0.50 22.41 -16.16
CA ARG A 100 0.82 23.05 -16.06
C ARG A 100 1.90 22.29 -15.29
N TRP A 101 1.64 21.12 -14.72
CA TRP A 101 2.58 20.52 -13.75
C TRP A 101 2.54 19.00 -13.82
N GLY A 102 3.65 18.34 -13.47
CA GLY A 102 3.74 16.87 -13.40
C GLY A 102 4.25 16.21 -14.67
N SER A 103 5.51 16.46 -15.05
CA SER A 103 6.13 15.70 -16.12
C SER A 103 6.32 14.23 -15.73
N ALA A 104 6.41 13.34 -16.72
CA ALA A 104 6.78 11.94 -16.47
C ALA A 104 8.11 11.83 -15.67
N LEU A 105 9.00 12.81 -15.85
CA LEU A 105 10.26 12.92 -15.09
C LEU A 105 10.01 13.20 -13.60
N TRP A 106 9.08 14.08 -13.25
CA TRP A 106 8.70 14.33 -11.86
C TRP A 106 8.14 13.07 -11.20
N LEU A 107 7.24 12.36 -11.88
CA LEU A 107 6.67 11.11 -11.35
C LEU A 107 7.75 10.05 -11.14
N GLY A 108 8.71 9.93 -12.06
CA GLY A 108 9.87 9.05 -11.91
C GLY A 108 10.72 9.40 -10.68
N GLN A 109 10.96 10.69 -10.43
CA GLN A 109 11.68 11.15 -9.24
C GLN A 109 10.90 10.89 -7.94
N PHE A 110 9.57 11.08 -7.96
CA PHE A 110 8.72 10.74 -6.83
C PHE A 110 8.78 9.23 -6.54
N GLN A 111 8.63 8.39 -7.57
CA GLN A 111 8.74 6.93 -7.44
C GLN A 111 10.08 6.50 -6.85
N GLN A 112 11.18 7.15 -7.24
CA GLN A 112 12.50 6.90 -6.67
C GLN A 112 12.57 7.26 -5.18
N ARG A 113 11.99 8.39 -4.76
CA ARG A 113 11.94 8.78 -3.34
C ARG A 113 11.07 7.81 -2.52
N VAL A 114 9.96 7.36 -3.08
CA VAL A 114 9.12 6.32 -2.46
C VAL A 114 9.93 5.03 -2.29
N GLN A 115 10.67 4.61 -3.33
CA GLN A 115 11.51 3.42 -3.25
C GLN A 115 12.58 3.53 -2.14
N GLN A 116 13.25 4.68 -2.05
CA GLN A 116 14.23 4.95 -0.99
C GLN A 116 13.60 4.92 0.40
N SER A 117 12.39 5.49 0.56
CA SER A 117 11.65 5.43 1.81
C SER A 117 11.29 3.99 2.17
N VAL A 118 10.80 3.21 1.22
CA VAL A 118 10.53 1.77 1.44
C VAL A 118 11.80 1.08 1.92
N GLU A 119 12.93 1.24 1.22
CA GLU A 119 14.21 0.63 1.63
C GLU A 119 14.70 1.08 3.01
N LEU A 120 14.42 2.33 3.40
CA LEU A 120 14.82 2.90 4.68
C LEU A 120 14.00 2.34 5.85
N HIS A 121 12.68 2.22 5.68
CA HIS A 121 11.78 1.84 6.77
C HIS A 121 11.51 0.35 6.82
N PHE A 122 11.58 -0.35 5.69
CA PHE A 122 11.18 -1.75 5.62
C PHE A 122 12.12 -2.64 6.45
N PRO A 123 11.58 -3.58 7.25
CA PRO A 123 12.40 -4.47 8.06
C PRO A 123 13.37 -5.29 7.21
N SER A 124 14.63 -5.35 7.63
CA SER A 124 15.62 -6.22 6.98
C SER A 124 15.27 -7.69 7.21
N LEU A 125 15.48 -8.52 6.18
CA LEU A 125 15.36 -9.95 6.33
C LEU A 125 16.28 -10.46 7.44
N PRO A 126 15.81 -11.37 8.29
CA PRO A 126 16.67 -11.91 9.33
C PRO A 126 17.82 -12.69 8.68
N ALA A 127 19.04 -12.42 9.12
CA ALA A 127 20.24 -13.09 8.62
C ALA A 127 20.13 -14.62 8.79
N GLU A 128 20.72 -15.37 7.87
CA GLU A 128 20.91 -16.81 8.10
C GLU A 128 21.90 -16.97 9.25
N VAL A 129 21.38 -17.34 10.41
CA VAL A 129 22.21 -17.47 11.61
C VAL A 129 23.18 -18.62 11.43
N SER A 130 24.43 -18.40 11.82
CA SER A 130 25.46 -19.44 11.87
C SER A 130 25.00 -20.60 12.77
N ALA A 131 25.54 -21.81 12.54
CA ALA A 131 25.10 -23.12 13.05
C ALA A 131 24.88 -23.27 14.58
N THR A 132 25.12 -22.23 15.39
CA THR A 132 25.02 -22.22 16.85
C THR A 132 23.80 -21.47 17.40
N GLN A 133 22.98 -20.82 16.56
CA GLN A 133 21.80 -20.07 17.00
C GLN A 133 20.52 -20.59 16.34
N GLN A 134 19.41 -20.56 17.09
CA GLN A 134 18.09 -20.93 16.57
C GLN A 134 17.79 -20.14 15.29
N PRO A 135 17.28 -20.79 14.22
CA PRO A 135 16.94 -20.09 12.99
C PRO A 135 15.88 -19.01 13.28
N PRO A 136 15.92 -17.89 12.55
CA PRO A 136 15.03 -16.77 12.82
C PRO A 136 13.60 -17.21 12.53
N GLN A 137 12.70 -17.02 13.50
CA GLN A 137 11.30 -17.39 13.33
C GLN A 137 10.62 -16.43 12.34
N PRO A 138 10.08 -16.92 11.21
CA PRO A 138 9.42 -16.07 10.22
C PRO A 138 8.29 -15.23 10.82
N SER A 139 7.57 -15.75 11.81
CA SER A 139 6.46 -15.06 12.48
C SER A 139 6.85 -13.71 13.10
N ALA A 140 8.03 -13.60 13.71
CA ALA A 140 8.50 -12.36 14.32
C ALA A 140 8.78 -11.29 13.25
N TYR A 141 9.46 -11.69 12.17
CA TYR A 141 9.73 -10.82 11.03
C TYR A 141 8.44 -10.36 10.35
N LEU A 142 7.51 -11.28 10.08
CA LEU A 142 6.24 -10.96 9.43
C LEU A 142 5.38 -10.00 10.26
N ARG A 143 5.41 -10.13 11.60
CA ARG A 143 4.77 -9.17 12.51
C ARG A 143 5.38 -7.78 12.35
N GLN A 144 6.71 -7.68 12.33
CA GLN A 144 7.40 -6.41 12.15
C GLN A 144 7.07 -5.78 10.78
N VAL A 145 7.05 -6.59 9.71
CA VAL A 145 6.63 -6.14 8.37
C VAL A 145 5.20 -5.59 8.41
N GLN A 146 4.28 -6.31 9.05
CA GLN A 146 2.89 -5.86 9.21
C GLN A 146 2.82 -4.51 9.91
N GLU A 147 3.48 -4.37 11.08
CA GLU A 147 3.45 -3.14 11.88
C GLU A 147 4.02 -1.95 11.12
N VAL A 148 5.17 -2.13 10.45
CA VAL A 148 5.82 -1.05 9.68
C VAL A 148 5.00 -0.66 8.46
N VAL A 149 4.60 -1.63 7.63
CA VAL A 149 3.87 -1.35 6.39
C VAL A 149 2.52 -0.71 6.71
N GLN A 150 1.79 -1.24 7.69
CA GLN A 150 0.52 -0.67 8.10
C GLN A 150 0.70 0.75 8.68
N GLY A 151 1.66 0.93 9.60
CA GLY A 151 1.93 2.22 10.22
C GLY A 151 2.28 3.29 9.20
N GLU A 152 3.15 2.97 8.25
CA GLU A 152 3.57 3.89 7.19
C GLU A 152 2.43 4.22 6.23
N LEU A 153 1.67 3.22 5.75
CA LEU A 153 0.55 3.48 4.84
C LEU A 153 -0.54 4.33 5.52
N LEU A 154 -0.85 4.06 6.79
CA LEU A 154 -1.84 4.85 7.53
C LEU A 154 -1.34 6.26 7.86
N ARG A 155 -0.04 6.44 8.11
CA ARG A 155 0.58 7.75 8.32
C ARG A 155 0.54 8.61 7.05
N LEU A 156 0.84 8.00 5.89
CA LEU A 156 0.97 8.68 4.61
C LEU A 156 -0.38 8.92 3.91
N ALA A 157 -1.36 8.04 4.10
CA ALA A 157 -2.64 8.09 3.40
C ALA A 157 -3.38 9.44 3.53
N PRO A 158 -3.52 10.05 4.73
CA PRO A 158 -4.24 11.32 4.87
C PRO A 158 -3.65 12.48 4.09
N VAL A 159 -2.37 12.42 3.72
CA VAL A 159 -1.66 13.49 3.00
C VAL A 159 -1.61 13.19 1.49
N LEU A 160 -1.34 11.94 1.12
CA LEU A 160 -1.11 11.56 -0.27
C LEU A 160 -2.38 11.19 -1.04
N LYS A 161 -3.46 10.80 -0.35
CA LYS A 161 -4.73 10.41 -0.98
C LYS A 161 -5.36 11.58 -1.74
N GLU A 162 -5.41 12.73 -1.10
CA GLU A 162 -5.89 13.97 -1.73
C GLU A 162 -4.96 14.49 -2.81
N ALA A 163 -3.71 14.04 -2.89
CA ALA A 163 -2.80 14.36 -3.98
C ALA A 163 -2.89 13.36 -5.15
N GLY A 164 -3.61 12.24 -4.97
CA GLY A 164 -3.61 11.12 -5.93
C GLY A 164 -2.29 10.34 -5.99
N LEU A 165 -1.41 10.52 -5.00
CA LEU A 165 -0.07 9.93 -4.96
C LEU A 165 -0.03 8.62 -4.16
N LEU A 166 -1.05 8.36 -3.33
CA LEU A 166 -1.10 7.21 -2.44
C LEU A 166 -0.97 5.87 -3.18
N GLY A 167 -1.57 5.75 -4.38
CA GLY A 167 -1.48 4.52 -5.17
C GLY A 167 -0.04 4.13 -5.51
N THR A 168 0.85 5.10 -5.79
CA THR A 168 2.27 4.81 -6.06
C THR A 168 2.98 4.28 -4.82
N VAL A 169 2.64 4.81 -3.64
CA VAL A 169 3.21 4.33 -2.37
C VAL A 169 2.73 2.93 -2.06
N ILE A 170 1.42 2.67 -2.22
CA ILE A 170 0.84 1.33 -2.02
C ILE A 170 1.47 0.31 -2.96
N ASP A 171 1.59 0.61 -4.26
CA ASP A 171 2.22 -0.28 -5.24
C ASP A 171 3.65 -0.67 -4.82
N ARG A 172 4.44 0.32 -4.37
CA ARG A 172 5.83 0.09 -3.96
C ARG A 172 5.94 -0.74 -2.69
N TYR A 173 5.16 -0.43 -1.65
CA TYR A 173 5.13 -1.26 -0.44
C TYR A 173 4.61 -2.67 -0.73
N HIS A 174 3.60 -2.81 -1.61
CA HIS A 174 3.06 -4.11 -2.00
C HIS A 174 4.09 -4.96 -2.74
N THR A 175 4.68 -4.41 -3.79
CA THR A 175 5.71 -5.08 -4.60
C THR A 175 6.92 -5.46 -3.76
N HIS A 176 7.36 -4.55 -2.89
CA HIS A 176 8.47 -4.84 -1.98
C HIS A 176 8.12 -5.95 -1.00
N THR A 177 6.93 -5.92 -0.39
CA THR A 177 6.49 -6.98 0.53
C THR A 177 6.47 -8.34 -0.17
N VAL A 178 5.89 -8.46 -1.37
CA VAL A 178 5.89 -9.73 -2.11
C VAL A 178 7.30 -10.16 -2.50
N GLY A 179 8.17 -9.22 -2.87
CA GLY A 179 9.59 -9.50 -3.11
C GLY A 179 10.29 -10.10 -1.88
N GLN A 180 10.05 -9.55 -0.69
CA GLN A 180 10.60 -10.07 0.56
C GLN A 180 10.02 -11.44 0.92
N LEU A 181 8.74 -11.67 0.65
CA LEU A 181 8.12 -12.99 0.80
C LEU A 181 8.72 -14.02 -0.16
N GLU A 182 9.05 -13.64 -1.40
CA GLU A 182 9.75 -14.51 -2.35
C GLU A 182 11.15 -14.86 -1.84
N LEU A 183 11.91 -13.89 -1.32
CA LEU A 183 13.22 -14.13 -0.72
C LEU A 183 13.13 -15.04 0.51
N LEU A 184 12.14 -14.86 1.38
CA LEU A 184 11.88 -15.80 2.47
C LEU A 184 11.57 -17.20 1.95
N LEU A 185 10.74 -17.30 0.91
CA LEU A 185 10.37 -18.58 0.30
C LEU A 185 11.57 -19.26 -0.38
N GLN A 186 12.62 -18.54 -0.74
CA GLN A 186 13.86 -19.13 -1.27
C GLN A 186 14.77 -19.71 -0.18
N LYS A 187 14.59 -19.31 1.09
CA LYS A 187 15.34 -19.89 2.22
C LYS A 187 14.95 -21.35 2.48
N ASN A 188 15.80 -22.08 3.21
CA ASN A 188 15.56 -23.47 3.63
C ASN A 188 14.54 -23.55 4.78
N LEU A 189 13.34 -23.02 4.57
CA LEU A 189 12.23 -23.10 5.51
C LEU A 189 11.72 -24.54 5.61
N ASN A 190 11.43 -24.99 6.83
CA ASN A 190 10.72 -26.23 7.05
C ASN A 190 9.22 -26.09 6.72
N ALA A 191 8.45 -27.18 6.86
CA ALA A 191 7.01 -27.18 6.53
C ALA A 191 6.22 -26.19 7.40
N ASP A 192 6.48 -26.17 8.71
CA ASP A 192 5.81 -25.28 9.68
C ASP A 192 6.09 -23.80 9.40
N GLN A 193 7.35 -23.46 9.10
CA GLN A 193 7.77 -22.12 8.71
C GLN A 193 7.14 -21.69 7.38
N THR A 194 7.12 -22.59 6.39
CA THR A 194 6.49 -22.31 5.10
C THR A 194 4.99 -22.10 5.26
N PHE A 195 4.34 -22.91 6.10
CA PHE A 195 2.94 -22.76 6.45
C PHE A 195 2.67 -21.43 7.15
N THR A 196 3.50 -21.05 8.13
CA THR A 196 3.41 -19.75 8.84
C THR A 196 3.46 -18.57 7.89
N VAL A 197 4.39 -18.57 6.92
CA VAL A 197 4.50 -17.50 5.92
C VAL A 197 3.26 -17.46 5.02
N LEU A 198 2.76 -18.61 4.58
CA LEU A 198 1.55 -18.71 3.75
C LEU A 198 0.29 -18.26 4.50
N GLU A 199 0.14 -18.69 5.75
CA GLU A 199 -0.99 -18.34 6.61
C GLU A 199 -1.00 -16.84 6.87
N TRP A 200 0.13 -16.24 7.23
CA TRP A 200 0.23 -14.79 7.42
C TRP A 200 -0.20 -14.03 6.16
N THR A 201 0.22 -14.46 4.97
CA THR A 201 -0.19 -13.80 3.73
C THR A 201 -1.70 -13.88 3.51
N LEU A 202 -2.32 -15.03 3.78
CA LEU A 202 -3.76 -15.23 3.56
C LEU A 202 -4.63 -14.56 4.63
N GLN A 203 -4.19 -14.58 5.88
CA GLN A 203 -5.01 -14.17 7.04
C GLN A 203 -4.67 -12.79 7.59
N SER A 204 -3.43 -12.34 7.44
CA SER A 204 -2.96 -11.06 7.99
C SER A 204 -2.74 -10.03 6.88
N TYR A 205 -1.97 -10.34 5.84
CA TYR A 205 -1.66 -9.38 4.77
C TYR A 205 -2.92 -8.94 4.00
N LEU A 206 -3.79 -9.89 3.68
CA LEU A 206 -5.06 -9.66 3.00
C LEU A 206 -6.20 -9.28 3.95
N SER A 207 -5.94 -8.95 5.22
CA SER A 207 -7.00 -8.68 6.20
C SER A 207 -7.44 -7.21 6.22
N ASP A 208 -8.50 -6.91 6.98
CA ASP A 208 -8.94 -5.54 7.26
C ASP A 208 -7.97 -4.79 8.18
N SER A 209 -6.99 -5.48 8.79
CA SER A 209 -5.90 -4.85 9.53
C SER A 209 -4.73 -4.45 8.63
N MET A 210 -4.76 -4.75 7.33
CA MET A 210 -3.67 -4.47 6.38
C MET A 210 -4.25 -3.94 5.07
N LEU A 211 -4.23 -4.73 4.00
CA LEU A 211 -4.59 -4.27 2.66
C LEU A 211 -6.08 -3.95 2.48
N ARG A 212 -6.97 -4.56 3.28
CA ARG A 212 -8.41 -4.25 3.27
C ARG A 212 -8.81 -3.22 4.32
N HIS A 213 -7.84 -2.54 4.94
CA HIS A 213 -8.15 -1.49 5.90
C HIS A 213 -9.07 -0.43 5.28
N PRO A 214 -10.15 0.01 5.94
CA PRO A 214 -11.16 0.90 5.35
C PRO A 214 -10.58 2.19 4.74
N GLU A 215 -9.55 2.75 5.37
CA GLU A 215 -8.86 3.96 4.89
C GLU A 215 -8.07 3.76 3.58
N LEU A 216 -7.64 2.52 3.30
CA LEU A 216 -6.75 2.16 2.20
C LEU A 216 -7.43 1.32 1.11
N ALA A 217 -8.54 0.63 1.42
CA ALA A 217 -9.09 -0.45 0.59
C ALA A 217 -9.35 -0.05 -0.87
N ALA A 218 -9.91 1.15 -1.10
CA ALA A 218 -10.19 1.65 -2.44
C ALA A 218 -8.91 1.88 -3.26
N ASP A 219 -7.89 2.51 -2.64
CA ASP A 219 -6.61 2.79 -3.28
C ASP A 219 -5.80 1.50 -3.51
N VAL A 220 -5.86 0.56 -2.57
CA VAL A 220 -5.22 -0.77 -2.69
C VAL A 220 -5.82 -1.56 -3.83
N GLN A 221 -7.14 -1.56 -4.00
CA GLN A 221 -7.80 -2.29 -5.09
C GLN A 221 -7.34 -1.83 -6.48
N VAL A 222 -6.95 -0.56 -6.62
CA VAL A 222 -6.47 0.02 -7.88
C VAL A 222 -4.96 -0.16 -8.04
N ALA A 223 -4.20 0.00 -6.95
CA ALA A 223 -2.75 0.10 -7.02
C ALA A 223 -2.00 -1.22 -6.81
N ALA A 224 -2.53 -2.16 -6.03
CA ALA A 224 -1.82 -3.40 -5.71
C ALA A 224 -1.95 -4.43 -6.84
N ASP A 225 -0.82 -4.97 -7.29
CA ASP A 225 -0.79 -6.09 -8.22
C ASP A 225 -1.20 -7.42 -7.54
N LEU A 226 -2.51 -7.68 -7.52
CA LEU A 226 -3.03 -8.93 -6.95
C LEU A 226 -2.62 -10.17 -7.75
N LEU A 227 -2.20 -10.04 -9.02
CA LEU A 227 -1.67 -11.17 -9.80
C LEU A 227 -0.28 -11.55 -9.30
N LEU A 228 0.57 -10.57 -8.98
CA LEU A 228 1.87 -10.80 -8.35
C LEU A 228 1.70 -11.60 -7.05
N LEU A 229 0.78 -11.19 -6.18
CA LEU A 229 0.50 -11.90 -4.93
C LEU A 229 -0.07 -13.32 -5.18
N THR A 230 -1.00 -13.46 -6.12
CA THR A 230 -1.61 -14.76 -6.44
C THR A 230 -0.57 -15.75 -6.96
N ASN A 231 0.34 -15.30 -7.83
CA ASN A 231 1.45 -16.10 -8.34
C ASN A 231 2.38 -16.55 -7.20
N TRP A 232 2.71 -15.65 -6.28
CA TRP A 232 3.51 -15.99 -5.11
C TRP A 232 2.81 -17.04 -4.22
N ILE A 233 1.50 -16.91 -3.97
CA ILE A 233 0.72 -17.88 -3.18
C ILE A 233 0.79 -19.28 -3.81
N GLN A 234 0.70 -19.39 -5.13
CA GLN A 234 0.79 -20.68 -5.83
C GLN A 234 2.18 -21.33 -5.68
N LYS A 235 3.25 -20.53 -5.77
CA LYS A 235 4.61 -21.00 -5.50
C LYS A 235 4.76 -21.50 -4.06
N ALA A 236 4.28 -20.72 -3.10
CA ALA A 236 4.36 -21.06 -1.67
C ALA A 236 3.62 -22.37 -1.36
N LYS A 237 2.42 -22.56 -1.92
CA LYS A 237 1.66 -23.83 -1.80
C LYS A 237 2.40 -25.01 -2.39
N THR A 238 2.97 -24.85 -3.58
CA THR A 238 3.76 -25.91 -4.24
C THR A 238 4.97 -26.31 -3.40
N LYS A 239 5.70 -25.31 -2.85
CA LYS A 239 6.83 -25.57 -1.96
C LYS A 239 6.40 -26.31 -0.69
N LEU A 240 5.34 -25.83 -0.02
CA LEU A 240 4.82 -26.47 1.19
C LEU A 240 4.45 -27.95 0.93
N LEU A 241 3.76 -28.21 -0.18
CA LEU A 241 3.38 -29.57 -0.55
C LEU A 241 4.61 -30.47 -0.76
N SER A 242 5.62 -29.98 -1.46
CA SER A 242 6.87 -30.71 -1.70
C SER A 242 7.61 -31.03 -0.40
N VAL A 243 7.73 -30.06 0.52
CA VAL A 243 8.39 -30.26 1.82
C VAL A 243 7.60 -31.26 2.68
N ALA A 244 6.27 -31.15 2.72
CA ALA A 244 5.42 -32.05 3.49
C ALA A 244 5.47 -33.49 2.95
N GLN A 245 5.43 -33.68 1.63
CA GLN A 245 5.57 -34.99 1.00
C GLN A 245 6.94 -35.62 1.29
N GLY A 246 8.01 -34.82 1.23
CA GLY A 246 9.36 -35.29 1.59
C GLY A 246 9.45 -35.76 3.03
N TYR A 247 8.84 -35.02 3.97
CA TYR A 247 8.78 -35.41 5.38
C TYR A 247 8.02 -36.72 5.58
N VAL A 248 6.82 -36.85 5.00
CA VAL A 248 6.00 -38.08 5.10
C VAL A 248 6.72 -39.28 4.49
N ALA A 249 7.34 -39.12 3.31
CA ALA A 249 8.11 -40.18 2.68
C ALA A 249 9.30 -40.62 3.56
N GLY A 250 10.00 -39.68 4.19
CA GLY A 250 11.07 -40.00 5.14
C GLY A 250 10.59 -40.77 6.37
N CYS A 251 9.45 -40.40 6.94
CA CYS A 251 8.83 -41.13 8.04
C CYS A 251 8.43 -42.56 7.66
N LEU A 252 7.89 -42.76 6.45
CA LEU A 252 7.48 -44.07 5.97
C LEU A 252 8.65 -45.01 5.63
N GLN A 253 9.82 -44.47 5.29
CA GLN A 253 11.02 -45.26 4.99
C GLN A 253 11.82 -45.68 6.23
N HIS A 254 11.55 -45.06 7.40
CA HIS A 254 12.18 -45.39 8.68
C HIS A 254 11.15 -45.69 9.79
N PRO A 255 10.36 -46.77 9.69
CA PRO A 255 9.33 -47.10 10.67
C PRO A 255 9.86 -47.57 12.05
N GLU A 256 11.17 -47.74 12.25
CA GLU A 256 11.74 -48.46 13.40
C GLU A 256 12.07 -47.64 14.67
N MET A 257 11.78 -46.33 14.73
CA MET A 257 12.12 -45.53 15.92
C MET A 257 11.04 -45.48 17.02
N GLU A 258 9.89 -46.15 16.84
CA GLU A 258 8.82 -46.22 17.86
C GLU A 258 8.84 -47.52 18.70
N GLY A 259 9.83 -48.40 18.50
CA GLY A 259 9.85 -49.77 19.05
C GLY A 259 10.93 -50.11 20.10
N ARG A 260 11.63 -49.14 20.71
CA ARG A 260 12.66 -49.41 21.75
C ARG A 260 12.28 -48.97 23.17
N GLY A 261 11.01 -49.01 23.52
CA GLY A 261 10.51 -49.05 24.90
C GLY A 261 10.27 -50.48 25.35
N GLY A 262 11.32 -51.30 25.43
CA GLY A 262 11.24 -52.68 25.90
C GLY A 262 10.86 -52.75 27.38
N LEU A 263 9.56 -52.91 27.67
CA LEU A 263 9.06 -53.44 28.93
C LEU A 263 9.50 -54.91 29.05
N ARG A 264 10.72 -55.13 29.52
CA ARG A 264 11.13 -56.40 30.14
C ARG A 264 10.40 -56.50 31.48
N VAL A 265 9.21 -57.09 31.46
CA VAL A 265 8.58 -57.64 32.67
C VAL A 265 9.26 -59.00 32.91
N ASN A 266 10.36 -58.99 33.64
CA ASN A 266 10.91 -60.21 34.20
C ASN A 266 9.97 -60.66 35.31
N GLY A 267 9.19 -61.70 35.05
CA GLY A 267 8.64 -62.54 36.10
C GLY A 267 9.78 -63.30 36.78
N LEU A 268 9.83 -63.22 38.11
CA LEU A 268 10.52 -64.18 38.95
C LEU A 268 9.63 -64.44 40.17
N GLN A 269 9.22 -65.72 40.22
CA GLN A 269 8.79 -66.59 41.30
C GLN A 269 8.68 -66.01 42.72
#